data_AF-A0A917SZ56-F1
#
_entry.id   AF-A0A917SZ56-F1
#
_cell.length_a   1.000
_cell.length_b   1.000
_cell.length_c   1.000
_cell.angle_alpha   90.00
_cell.angle_beta   90.00
_cell.angle_gamma   90.00
#
_symmetry.space_group_name_H-M   'P 1'
#
loop_
_entity.id
_entity.type
_entity.pdbx_description
1 polymer ?
#
loop_
_entity_poly.entity_id
_entity_poly.type
_entity_poly.pdbx_seq_one_letter_code
_entity_poly.pdbx_strand_id
1 'polypeptide(L)'
;MLAAFVSALKTPDLRKKILFTLALVAIYRLGATLPSPGVSYSAVNQCLTESNGQDTSLTTVLNLFSGGALLKLSVFALGIMPYITASIIIQLLTVVIPRFEQLKKQGQAGQSRMTQYTRYLTIGLGILQSTAFLALALNGGLFSGCSVADQIVPDTGAFTLITLVITMTAGTAAIMWMGELITDRGIGNGMSILIFTSIAARIPAEGQNILASQGGLVFTVVLFIGLAIIAAVVFVEQGQRRLPVQYAKRMIGRKMYGGTSTYLPLKVNQAGVIPVIFATSLLYIPSLLVQLFGTPTADAVTGVATYSGVAQWLNQYIINQSSWVHVLLYFALIIFFTYFYVGITFNPTERAEELRKYGGFIPGIRPGRPTAEYLQFVLSRITLPGSLYLGIVAILPNMFLSITGEGNNQNFPFGGTAVLIMVGVGLDTVKQIETQLMQRNYEGFLR
;
A
#
# COMPACT_ATOMS: atom_id res chain seq x y z
N MET A 1 -14.94 14.77 13.65
CA MET A 1 -14.97 13.45 12.96
C MET A 1 -15.95 12.45 13.58
N LEU A 2 -16.04 12.28 14.91
CA LEU A 2 -16.97 11.31 15.54
C LEU A 2 -18.46 11.54 15.22
N ALA A 3 -18.92 12.79 15.17
CA ALA A 3 -20.31 13.11 14.78
C ALA A 3 -20.66 12.70 13.34
N ALA A 4 -19.66 12.65 12.44
CA ALA A 4 -19.85 12.22 11.05
C ALA A 4 -20.11 10.72 10.95
N PHE A 5 -19.50 9.89 11.82
CA PHE A 5 -19.77 8.44 11.86
C PHE A 5 -21.21 8.11 12.28
N VAL A 6 -21.70 8.77 13.33
CA VAL A 6 -23.08 8.59 13.80
C VAL A 6 -24.08 9.07 12.75
N SER A 7 -23.78 10.18 12.06
CA SER A 7 -24.62 10.72 10.99
C SER A 7 -24.57 9.89 9.70
N ALA A 8 -23.42 9.26 9.39
CA ALA A 8 -23.25 8.35 8.26
C ALA A 8 -24.08 7.06 8.43
N LEU A 9 -24.19 6.55 9.66
CA LEU A 9 -25.05 5.38 9.96
C LEU A 9 -26.55 5.69 9.89
N LYS A 10 -26.93 6.95 10.17
CA LYS A 10 -28.34 7.39 10.10
C LYS A 10 -28.84 7.63 8.68
N THR A 11 -27.95 7.92 7.73
CA THR A 11 -28.35 8.26 6.35
C THR A 11 -28.51 6.99 5.51
N PRO A 12 -29.67 6.75 4.85
CA PRO A 12 -29.97 5.47 4.22
C PRO A 12 -29.03 5.13 3.04
N ASP A 13 -28.59 6.12 2.27
CA ASP A 13 -27.69 5.91 1.13
C ASP A 13 -26.27 5.57 1.58
N LEU A 14 -25.69 6.35 2.50
CA LEU A 14 -24.37 6.07 3.08
C LEU A 14 -24.38 4.73 3.81
N ARG A 15 -25.42 4.42 4.59
CA ARG A 15 -25.57 3.12 5.22
C ARG A 15 -25.56 1.96 4.22
N LYS A 16 -26.28 2.07 3.10
CA LYS A 16 -26.27 1.04 2.04
C LYS A 16 -24.85 0.86 1.47
N LYS A 17 -24.14 1.96 1.22
CA LYS A 17 -22.75 1.89 0.72
C LYS A 17 -21.79 1.28 1.75
N ILE A 18 -21.88 1.66 3.03
CA ILE A 18 -21.09 1.07 4.13
C ILE A 18 -21.36 -0.44 4.22
N LEU A 19 -22.63 -0.85 4.25
CA LEU A 19 -23.01 -2.26 4.34
C LEU A 19 -22.53 -3.05 3.12
N PHE A 20 -22.61 -2.45 1.93
CA PHE A 20 -22.08 -3.07 0.70
C PHE A 20 -20.56 -3.26 0.77
N THR A 21 -19.81 -2.24 1.22
CA THR A 21 -18.36 -2.35 1.42
C THR A 21 -18.02 -3.41 2.47
N LEU A 22 -18.73 -3.45 3.61
CA LEU A 22 -18.51 -4.46 4.65
C LEU A 22 -18.85 -5.87 4.16
N ALA A 23 -19.90 -6.04 3.37
CA ALA A 23 -20.26 -7.34 2.80
C ALA A 23 -19.17 -7.85 1.84
N LEU A 24 -18.64 -6.99 0.97
CA LEU A 24 -17.53 -7.37 0.07
C LEU A 24 -16.24 -7.67 0.85
N VAL A 25 -15.96 -6.90 1.90
CA VAL A 25 -14.83 -7.17 2.81
C VAL A 25 -14.98 -8.53 3.49
N ALA A 26 -16.19 -8.90 3.93
CA ALA A 26 -16.46 -10.21 4.50
C ALA A 26 -16.26 -11.34 3.48
N ILE A 27 -16.73 -11.16 2.24
CA ILE A 27 -16.53 -12.13 1.14
C ILE A 27 -15.03 -12.28 0.83
N TYR A 28 -14.30 -11.18 0.74
CA TYR A 28 -12.84 -11.19 0.56
C TYR A 28 -12.15 -12.01 1.67
N ARG A 29 -12.58 -11.84 2.92
CA ARG A 29 -12.02 -12.57 4.06
C ARG A 29 -12.37 -14.05 4.05
N LEU A 30 -13.60 -14.41 3.68
CA LEU A 30 -13.98 -15.82 3.52
C LEU A 30 -13.12 -16.50 2.45
N GLY A 31 -12.90 -15.85 1.31
CA GLY A 31 -12.03 -16.42 0.27
C GLY A 31 -10.55 -16.49 0.66
N ALA A 32 -10.08 -15.64 1.57
CA ALA A 32 -8.72 -15.73 2.13
C ALA A 32 -8.54 -16.95 3.07
N THR A 33 -9.64 -17.54 3.56
CA THR A 33 -9.63 -18.76 4.38
C THR A 33 -9.87 -20.05 3.59
N LEU A 34 -10.35 -19.94 2.34
CA LEU A 34 -10.60 -21.10 1.48
C LEU A 34 -9.27 -21.61 0.87
N PRO A 35 -8.82 -22.83 1.19
CA PRO A 35 -7.62 -23.41 0.60
C PRO A 35 -7.80 -23.62 -0.91
N SER A 36 -6.71 -23.52 -1.67
CA SER A 36 -6.75 -23.83 -3.10
C SER A 36 -6.87 -25.34 -3.35
N PRO A 37 -7.50 -25.77 -4.46
CA PRO A 37 -7.59 -27.18 -4.83
C PRO A 37 -6.19 -27.80 -4.97
N GLY A 38 -5.98 -28.97 -4.36
CA GLY A 38 -4.71 -29.70 -4.42
C GLY A 38 -3.73 -29.38 -3.30
N VAL A 39 -4.08 -28.52 -2.33
CA VAL A 39 -3.24 -28.24 -1.15
C VAL A 39 -3.78 -28.95 0.09
N SER A 40 -2.91 -29.65 0.83
CA SER A 40 -3.28 -30.27 2.11
C SER A 40 -3.22 -29.26 3.27
N TYR A 41 -4.39 -28.89 3.81
CA TYR A 41 -4.49 -27.89 4.88
C TYR A 41 -3.82 -28.34 6.19
N SER A 42 -3.79 -29.66 6.45
CA SER A 42 -3.15 -30.24 7.63
C SER A 42 -1.63 -30.13 7.58
N ALA A 43 -1.00 -30.43 6.43
CA ALA A 43 0.45 -30.31 6.29
C ALA A 43 0.91 -28.85 6.34
N VAL A 44 0.14 -27.95 5.74
CA VAL A 44 0.41 -26.50 5.83
C VAL A 44 0.36 -26.03 7.29
N ASN A 45 -0.64 -26.41 8.08
CA ASN A 45 -0.69 -26.04 9.50
C ASN A 45 0.45 -26.68 10.32
N GLN A 46 0.84 -27.91 10.02
CA GLN A 46 1.99 -28.55 10.67
C GLN A 46 3.29 -27.81 10.35
N CYS A 47 3.55 -27.50 9.08
CA CYS A 47 4.71 -26.67 8.69
C CYS A 47 4.66 -25.28 9.33
N LEU A 48 3.49 -24.63 9.42
CA LEU A 48 3.36 -23.34 10.10
C LEU A 48 3.64 -23.41 11.61
N THR A 49 3.37 -24.56 12.22
CA THR A 49 3.64 -24.76 13.65
C THR A 49 5.13 -25.06 13.89
N GLU A 50 5.75 -25.84 13.00
CA GLU A 50 7.17 -26.21 13.03
C GLU A 50 8.11 -25.06 12.61
N SER A 51 7.69 -24.21 11.67
CA SER A 51 8.51 -23.11 11.12
C SER A 51 8.57 -21.84 11.97
N ASN A 52 7.93 -21.79 13.15
CA ASN A 52 7.93 -20.63 14.07
C ASN A 52 9.35 -20.16 14.55
N GLY A 53 10.44 -20.83 14.13
CA GLY A 53 11.81 -20.45 14.46
C GLY A 53 12.69 -19.97 13.29
N GLN A 54 12.28 -20.10 12.02
CA GLN A 54 13.11 -19.77 10.84
C GLN A 54 12.27 -19.18 9.70
N ASP A 55 11.52 -18.12 9.98
CA ASP A 55 10.79 -17.41 8.93
C ASP A 55 11.75 -16.52 8.13
N THR A 56 11.80 -16.78 6.82
CA THR A 56 12.49 -15.92 5.85
C THR A 56 11.77 -14.58 5.81
N SER A 57 12.46 -13.48 6.19
CA SER A 57 11.84 -12.16 6.41
C SER A 57 10.98 -11.63 5.25
N LEU A 58 11.22 -12.11 4.01
CA LEU A 58 10.42 -11.80 2.84
C LEU A 58 9.00 -12.38 2.90
N THR A 59 8.86 -13.63 3.33
CA THR A 59 7.58 -14.33 3.40
C THR A 59 6.64 -13.57 4.33
N THR A 60 7.16 -13.00 5.42
CA THR A 60 6.45 -12.17 6.40
C THR A 60 5.87 -10.88 5.81
N VAL A 61 6.62 -10.16 4.96
CA VAL A 61 6.13 -8.93 4.31
C VAL A 61 5.04 -9.25 3.27
N LEU A 62 5.24 -10.30 2.47
CA LEU A 62 4.22 -10.73 1.49
C LEU A 62 2.94 -11.17 2.17
N ASN A 63 3.11 -11.87 3.28
CA ASN A 63 2.06 -12.25 4.19
C ASN A 63 1.25 -11.05 4.69
N LEU A 64 1.91 -9.98 5.12
CA LEU A 64 1.28 -8.75 5.58
C LEU A 64 0.27 -8.22 4.55
N PHE A 65 0.69 -8.11 3.29
CA PHE A 65 -0.16 -7.61 2.20
C PHE A 65 -1.27 -8.59 1.78
N SER A 66 -0.99 -9.90 1.87
CA SER A 66 -1.95 -10.99 1.60
C SER A 66 -2.92 -11.24 2.76
N GLY A 67 -2.71 -10.61 3.93
CA GLY A 67 -3.60 -10.73 5.09
C GLY A 67 -3.67 -12.14 5.70
N GLY A 68 -2.67 -12.99 5.45
CA GLY A 68 -2.60 -14.37 5.98
C GLY A 68 -2.86 -15.46 4.94
N ALA A 69 -3.30 -15.06 3.75
CA ALA A 69 -3.72 -15.97 2.69
C ALA A 69 -2.56 -16.71 2.00
N LEU A 70 -1.35 -16.12 1.98
CA LEU A 70 -0.16 -16.71 1.34
C LEU A 70 0.33 -17.96 2.07
N LEU A 71 0.53 -17.91 3.39
CA LEU A 71 0.93 -19.08 4.20
C LEU A 71 -0.07 -20.22 4.14
N LYS A 72 -1.36 -19.90 3.95
CA LYS A 72 -2.43 -20.89 3.85
C LYS A 72 -2.64 -21.42 2.43
N LEU A 73 -1.86 -20.95 1.44
CA LEU A 73 -2.04 -21.24 0.01
C LEU A 73 -3.51 -21.20 -0.42
N SER A 74 -4.21 -20.16 0.03
CA SER A 74 -5.64 -19.98 -0.28
C SER A 74 -5.86 -19.58 -1.73
N VAL A 75 -7.12 -19.63 -2.18
CA VAL A 75 -7.52 -19.11 -3.51
C VAL A 75 -7.08 -17.65 -3.71
N PHE A 76 -6.95 -16.88 -2.63
CA PHE A 76 -6.53 -15.48 -2.60
C PHE A 76 -5.08 -15.26 -2.16
N ALA A 77 -4.21 -16.27 -2.25
CA ALA A 77 -2.85 -16.20 -1.72
C ALA A 77 -1.97 -15.07 -2.31
N LEU A 78 -2.13 -14.70 -3.59
CA LEU A 78 -1.43 -13.52 -4.15
C LEU A 78 -2.00 -12.17 -3.66
N GLY A 79 -3.21 -12.18 -3.12
CA GLY A 79 -3.89 -10.98 -2.64
C GLY A 79 -4.02 -9.91 -3.73
N ILE A 80 -3.68 -8.68 -3.34
CA ILE A 80 -3.80 -7.47 -4.19
C ILE A 80 -2.46 -7.09 -4.84
N MET A 81 -1.39 -7.80 -4.54
CA MET A 81 -0.03 -7.47 -4.97
C MET A 81 0.13 -7.38 -6.49
N PRO A 82 -0.37 -8.34 -7.32
CA PRO A 82 -0.24 -8.24 -8.77
C PRO A 82 -0.88 -6.96 -9.34
N TYR A 83 -2.00 -6.53 -8.75
CA TYR A 83 -2.69 -5.31 -9.17
C TYR A 83 -1.93 -4.06 -8.75
N ILE A 84 -1.42 -4.02 -7.51
CA ILE A 84 -0.58 -2.92 -7.03
C ILE A 84 0.57 -2.74 -8.02
N THR A 85 1.36 -3.79 -8.24
CA THR A 85 2.50 -3.74 -9.16
C THR A 85 2.08 -3.28 -10.56
N ALA A 86 0.94 -3.76 -11.08
CA ALA A 86 0.45 -3.34 -12.38
C ALA A 86 0.10 -1.84 -12.44
N SER A 87 -0.60 -1.34 -11.43
CA SER A 87 -0.98 0.07 -11.34
C SER A 87 0.24 0.99 -11.24
N ILE A 88 1.30 0.54 -10.56
CA ILE A 88 2.59 1.24 -10.44
C ILE A 88 3.24 1.31 -11.81
N ILE A 89 3.35 0.18 -12.52
CA ILE A 89 3.96 0.14 -13.85
C ILE A 89 3.25 1.09 -14.81
N ILE A 90 1.91 1.10 -14.84
CA ILE A 90 1.14 2.01 -15.71
C ILE A 90 1.36 3.48 -15.31
N GLN A 91 1.41 3.80 -14.01
CA GLN A 91 1.70 5.16 -13.54
C GLN A 91 3.10 5.63 -13.96
N LEU A 92 4.11 4.76 -13.88
CA LEU A 92 5.47 5.07 -14.34
C LEU A 92 5.54 5.22 -15.86
N LEU A 93 4.89 4.33 -16.61
CA LEU A 93 4.81 4.40 -18.07
C LEU A 93 4.10 5.67 -18.56
N THR A 94 3.21 6.24 -17.76
CA THR A 94 2.52 7.50 -18.08
C THR A 94 3.46 8.68 -18.21
N VAL A 95 4.61 8.65 -17.54
CA VAL A 95 5.62 9.71 -17.59
C VAL A 95 6.63 9.46 -18.69
N VAL A 96 7.00 8.20 -18.91
CA VAL A 96 8.02 7.82 -19.90
C VAL A 96 7.44 7.83 -21.32
N ILE A 97 6.17 7.46 -21.49
CA ILE A 97 5.54 7.30 -22.80
C ILE A 97 4.50 8.42 -23.02
N PRO A 98 4.70 9.32 -24.00
CA PRO A 98 3.83 10.47 -24.23
C PRO A 98 2.40 10.10 -24.63
N ARG A 99 2.19 8.90 -25.20
CA ARG A 99 0.84 8.39 -25.48
C ARG A 99 0.03 8.17 -24.20
N PHE A 100 0.64 7.61 -23.16
CA PHE A 100 -0.05 7.43 -21.88
C PHE A 100 -0.32 8.78 -21.19
N GLU A 101 0.58 9.77 -21.35
CA GLU A 101 0.33 11.14 -20.89
C GLU A 101 -0.87 11.77 -21.61
N GLN A 102 -0.99 11.60 -22.93
CA GLN A 102 -2.15 12.06 -23.71
C GLN A 102 -3.44 11.38 -23.24
N LEU A 103 -3.41 10.07 -22.97
CA LEU A 103 -4.55 9.37 -22.38
C LEU A 103 -4.93 10.01 -21.04
N LYS A 104 -3.97 10.31 -20.15
CA LYS A 104 -4.25 11.00 -18.88
C LYS A 104 -4.93 12.36 -19.10
N LYS A 105 -4.56 13.10 -20.16
CA LYS A 105 -5.15 14.40 -20.52
C LYS A 105 -6.57 14.31 -21.12
N GLN A 106 -6.99 13.16 -21.63
CA GLN A 106 -8.35 12.94 -22.17
C GLN A 106 -9.43 12.80 -21.07
N GLY A 107 -9.06 12.94 -19.79
CA GLY A 107 -10.01 12.91 -18.68
C GLY A 107 -10.53 11.50 -18.39
N GLN A 108 -11.83 11.38 -18.13
CA GLN A 108 -12.44 10.13 -17.64
C GLN A 108 -12.36 8.97 -18.65
N ALA A 109 -12.48 9.26 -19.95
CA ALA A 109 -12.36 8.26 -21.01
C ALA A 109 -10.92 7.72 -21.10
N GLY A 110 -9.92 8.57 -20.86
CA GLY A 110 -8.52 8.16 -20.84
C GLY A 110 -8.17 7.35 -19.59
N GLN A 111 -8.69 7.72 -18.43
CA GLN A 111 -8.50 6.94 -17.20
C GLN A 111 -9.12 5.54 -17.30
N SER A 112 -10.30 5.39 -17.90
CA SER A 112 -10.90 4.06 -18.08
C SER A 112 -10.05 3.15 -18.98
N ARG A 113 -9.42 3.71 -20.02
CA ARG A 113 -8.44 3.00 -20.88
C ARG A 113 -7.18 2.61 -20.11
N MET A 114 -6.65 3.50 -19.27
CA MET A 114 -5.51 3.18 -18.40
C MET A 114 -5.85 2.06 -17.40
N THR A 115 -7.06 2.07 -16.85
CA THR A 115 -7.56 0.99 -16.01
C THR A 115 -7.63 -0.32 -16.79
N GLN A 116 -8.14 -0.32 -18.03
CA GLN A 116 -8.15 -1.54 -18.89
C GLN A 116 -6.74 -2.12 -19.07
N TYR A 117 -5.73 -1.29 -19.37
CA TYR A 117 -4.34 -1.76 -19.47
C TYR A 117 -3.82 -2.31 -18.14
N THR A 118 -4.16 -1.66 -17.03
CA THR A 118 -3.82 -2.14 -15.68
C THR A 118 -4.43 -3.51 -15.42
N ARG A 119 -5.68 -3.76 -15.84
CA ARG A 119 -6.35 -5.06 -15.68
C ARG A 119 -5.63 -6.16 -16.45
N TYR A 120 -5.31 -5.93 -17.72
CA TYR A 120 -4.59 -6.92 -18.52
C TYR A 120 -3.21 -7.22 -17.96
N LEU A 121 -2.48 -6.18 -17.54
CA LEU A 121 -1.15 -6.35 -16.95
C LEU A 121 -1.23 -7.07 -15.59
N THR A 122 -2.28 -6.83 -14.80
CA THR A 122 -2.50 -7.53 -13.54
C THR A 122 -2.70 -9.03 -13.75
N ILE A 123 -3.48 -9.44 -14.76
CA ILE A 123 -3.69 -10.86 -15.06
C ILE A 123 -2.37 -11.50 -15.51
N GLY A 124 -1.61 -10.85 -16.39
CA GLY A 124 -0.30 -11.33 -16.83
C GLY A 124 0.70 -11.48 -15.68
N LEU A 125 0.78 -10.47 -14.81
CA LEU A 125 1.60 -10.54 -13.59
C LEU A 125 1.08 -11.58 -12.60
N GLY A 126 -0.22 -11.77 -12.50
CA GLY A 126 -0.84 -12.80 -11.66
C GLY A 126 -0.43 -14.20 -12.08
N ILE A 127 -0.41 -14.49 -13.39
CA ILE A 127 0.05 -15.78 -13.93
C ILE A 127 1.55 -15.98 -13.63
N LEU A 128 2.37 -14.96 -13.88
CA LEU A 128 3.81 -15.02 -13.64
C LEU A 128 4.11 -15.24 -12.14
N GLN A 129 3.49 -14.44 -11.26
CA GLN A 129 3.71 -14.53 -9.83
C GLN A 129 3.15 -15.81 -9.23
N SER A 130 1.97 -16.29 -9.67
CA SER A 130 1.40 -17.54 -9.16
C SER A 130 2.26 -18.74 -9.54
N THR A 131 2.77 -18.76 -10.77
CA THR A 131 3.73 -19.79 -11.21
C THR A 131 5.03 -19.72 -10.42
N ALA A 132 5.55 -18.51 -10.18
CA ALA A 132 6.74 -18.30 -9.38
C ALA A 132 6.58 -18.80 -7.93
N PHE A 133 5.48 -18.43 -7.27
CA PHE A 133 5.20 -18.87 -5.91
C PHE A 133 4.95 -20.36 -5.81
N LEU A 134 4.27 -20.95 -6.80
CA LEU A 134 4.06 -22.39 -6.85
C LEU A 134 5.38 -23.15 -7.02
N ALA A 135 6.27 -22.68 -7.91
CA ALA A 135 7.60 -23.26 -8.06
C ALA A 135 8.43 -23.17 -6.76
N LEU A 136 8.32 -22.06 -6.04
CA LEU A 136 8.99 -21.89 -4.75
C LEU A 136 8.41 -22.77 -3.65
N ALA A 137 7.10 -22.98 -3.65
CA ALA A 137 6.43 -23.88 -2.71
C ALA A 137 6.84 -25.34 -2.96
N LEU A 138 6.93 -25.77 -4.23
CA LEU A 138 7.34 -27.13 -4.60
C LEU A 138 8.82 -27.40 -4.34
N ASN A 139 9.69 -26.41 -4.54
CA ASN A 139 11.14 -26.56 -4.30
C ASN A 139 11.51 -26.44 -2.80
N GLY A 140 10.54 -26.40 -1.89
CA GLY A 140 10.76 -26.23 -0.44
C GLY A 140 11.30 -24.85 -0.04
N GLY A 141 11.40 -23.90 -0.96
CA GLY A 141 11.94 -22.55 -0.71
C GLY A 141 10.97 -21.65 0.06
N LEU A 142 9.67 -21.97 0.09
CA LEU A 142 8.67 -21.24 0.86
C LEU A 142 8.61 -21.66 2.34
N PHE A 143 8.98 -22.92 2.64
CA PHE A 143 8.97 -23.53 3.97
C PHE A 143 10.29 -24.28 4.21
N SER A 144 11.40 -23.53 4.27
CA SER A 144 12.71 -24.10 4.57
C SER A 144 12.69 -24.76 5.96
N GLY A 145 12.91 -26.08 6.02
CA GLY A 145 13.01 -26.84 7.27
C GLY A 145 11.77 -27.66 7.67
N CYS A 146 10.68 -27.67 6.89
CA CYS A 146 9.55 -28.55 7.16
C CYS A 146 9.78 -29.96 6.60
N SER A 147 9.65 -30.98 7.46
CA SER A 147 9.80 -32.39 7.08
C SER A 147 8.71 -32.91 6.12
N VAL A 148 7.63 -32.14 5.96
CA VAL A 148 6.41 -32.49 5.21
C VAL A 148 6.20 -31.58 3.98
N ALA A 149 7.22 -30.81 3.58
CA ALA A 149 7.12 -29.87 2.44
C ALA A 149 6.65 -30.55 1.14
N ASP A 150 7.08 -31.80 0.90
CA ASP A 150 6.71 -32.60 -0.29
C ASP A 150 5.24 -33.07 -0.28
N GLN A 151 4.53 -33.02 0.86
CA GLN A 151 3.11 -33.42 0.95
C GLN A 151 2.14 -32.22 0.93
N ILE A 152 2.66 -31.00 0.78
CA ILE A 152 1.82 -29.79 0.65
C ILE A 152 1.01 -29.86 -0.65
N VAL A 153 1.63 -30.36 -1.73
CA VAL A 153 0.97 -30.67 -3.00
C VAL A 153 1.18 -32.17 -3.27
N PRO A 154 0.27 -33.05 -2.79
CA PRO A 154 0.45 -34.50 -2.86
C PRO A 154 0.46 -35.08 -4.29
N ASP A 155 0.10 -34.29 -5.31
CA ASP A 155 0.20 -34.66 -6.72
C ASP A 155 0.83 -33.52 -7.54
N THR A 156 2.08 -33.73 -7.98
CA THR A 156 2.83 -32.80 -8.84
C THR A 156 2.46 -32.93 -10.33
N GLY A 157 1.37 -33.62 -10.66
CA GLY A 157 0.86 -33.70 -12.02
C GLY A 157 0.68 -32.32 -12.66
N ALA A 158 1.10 -32.17 -13.92
CA ALA A 158 0.99 -30.91 -14.65
C ALA A 158 -0.45 -30.33 -14.66
N PHE A 159 -1.46 -31.20 -14.60
CA PHE A 159 -2.87 -30.82 -14.50
C PHE A 159 -3.21 -30.11 -13.18
N THR A 160 -2.70 -30.61 -12.04
CA THR A 160 -2.90 -30.03 -10.71
C THR A 160 -2.21 -28.66 -10.62
N LEU A 161 -0.98 -28.57 -11.15
CA LEU A 161 -0.21 -27.31 -11.17
C LEU A 161 -0.89 -26.22 -12.02
N ILE A 162 -1.37 -26.56 -13.21
CA ILE A 162 -2.11 -25.64 -14.08
C ILE A 162 -3.41 -25.19 -13.39
N THR A 163 -4.13 -26.12 -12.76
CA THR A 163 -5.38 -25.81 -12.04
C THR A 163 -5.12 -24.85 -10.88
N LEU A 164 -4.02 -25.03 -10.16
CA LEU A 164 -3.64 -24.18 -9.03
C LEU A 164 -3.27 -22.76 -9.49
N VAL A 165 -2.45 -22.63 -10.56
CA VAL A 165 -2.11 -21.34 -11.18
C VAL A 165 -3.35 -20.60 -11.67
N ILE A 166 -4.27 -21.29 -12.35
CA ILE A 166 -5.53 -20.71 -12.83
C ILE A 166 -6.40 -20.28 -11.64
N THR A 167 -6.50 -21.10 -10.59
CA THR A 167 -7.32 -20.79 -9.42
C THR A 167 -6.80 -19.55 -8.68
N MET A 168 -5.50 -19.46 -8.46
CA MET A 168 -4.87 -18.29 -7.83
C MET A 168 -4.98 -17.02 -8.69
N THR A 169 -4.83 -17.15 -10.01
CA THR A 169 -4.99 -16.04 -10.96
C THR A 169 -6.45 -15.57 -10.99
N ALA A 170 -7.40 -16.50 -11.04
CA ALA A 170 -8.83 -16.22 -10.97
C ALA A 170 -9.20 -15.56 -9.64
N GLY A 171 -8.61 -16.00 -8.54
CA GLY A 171 -8.75 -15.38 -7.23
C GLY A 171 -8.28 -13.92 -7.24
N THR A 172 -7.11 -13.65 -7.81
CA THR A 172 -6.59 -12.28 -7.97
C THR A 172 -7.52 -11.41 -8.84
N ALA A 173 -8.03 -11.95 -9.94
CA ALA A 173 -8.99 -11.24 -10.80
C ALA A 173 -10.31 -10.95 -10.07
N ALA A 174 -10.80 -11.88 -9.24
CA ALA A 174 -11.96 -11.67 -8.40
C ALA A 174 -11.73 -10.57 -7.36
N ILE A 175 -10.55 -10.51 -6.74
CA ILE A 175 -10.21 -9.44 -5.79
C ILE A 175 -10.17 -8.07 -6.47
N MET A 176 -9.55 -7.99 -7.65
CA MET A 176 -9.55 -6.77 -8.45
C MET A 176 -10.98 -6.32 -8.75
N TRP A 177 -11.82 -7.24 -9.22
CA TRP A 177 -13.22 -6.96 -9.52
C TRP A 177 -13.97 -6.47 -8.27
N MET A 178 -13.78 -7.10 -7.11
CA MET A 178 -14.38 -6.65 -5.84
C MET A 178 -13.92 -5.24 -5.46
N GLY A 179 -12.63 -4.92 -5.63
CA GLY A 179 -12.10 -3.59 -5.32
C GLY A 179 -12.65 -2.49 -6.24
N GLU A 180 -12.86 -2.77 -7.52
CA GLU A 180 -13.54 -1.86 -8.44
C GLU A 180 -15.02 -1.70 -8.06
N LEU A 181 -15.70 -2.79 -7.69
CA LEU A 181 -17.08 -2.76 -7.25
C LEU A 181 -17.27 -1.91 -5.98
N ILE A 182 -16.34 -1.99 -5.03
CA ILE A 182 -16.32 -1.13 -3.83
C ILE A 182 -16.10 0.34 -4.24
N THR A 183 -15.28 0.61 -5.23
CA THR A 183 -15.02 1.99 -5.69
C THR A 183 -16.25 2.60 -6.35
N ASP A 184 -17.00 1.82 -7.14
CA ASP A 184 -18.18 2.30 -7.86
C ASP A 184 -19.42 2.43 -6.96
N ARG A 185 -19.66 1.43 -6.09
CA ARG A 185 -20.90 1.32 -5.29
C ARG A 185 -20.71 1.52 -3.80
N GLY A 186 -19.48 1.42 -3.31
CA GLY A 186 -19.14 1.57 -1.90
C GLY A 186 -18.70 2.98 -1.53
N ILE A 187 -17.87 3.05 -0.50
CA ILE A 187 -17.25 4.28 0.00
C ILE A 187 -15.74 4.11 -0.10
N GLY A 188 -15.01 5.18 -0.42
CA GLY A 188 -13.57 5.13 -0.48
C GLY A 188 -13.03 4.61 -1.82
N ASN A 189 -11.72 4.45 -1.87
CA ASN A 189 -11.06 3.66 -2.91
C ASN A 189 -11.08 2.20 -2.48
N GLY A 190 -11.77 1.35 -3.24
CA GLY A 190 -11.96 -0.04 -2.87
C GLY A 190 -10.67 -0.84 -2.78
N MET A 191 -9.69 -0.55 -3.63
CA MET A 191 -8.37 -1.20 -3.55
C MET A 191 -7.66 -0.85 -2.26
N SER A 192 -7.68 0.43 -1.86
CA SER A 192 -7.10 0.89 -0.61
C SER A 192 -7.79 0.27 0.61
N ILE A 193 -9.13 0.14 0.59
CA ILE A 193 -9.90 -0.46 1.68
C ILE A 193 -9.62 -1.96 1.83
N LEU A 194 -9.43 -2.68 0.72
CA LEU A 194 -9.08 -4.09 0.80
C LEU A 194 -7.67 -4.30 1.38
N ILE A 195 -6.71 -3.43 1.04
CA ILE A 195 -5.36 -3.44 1.66
C ILE A 195 -5.46 -3.07 3.16
N PHE A 196 -6.23 -2.05 3.50
CA PHE A 196 -6.50 -1.69 4.90
C PHE A 196 -7.04 -2.89 5.67
N THR A 197 -8.01 -3.59 5.09
CA THR A 197 -8.62 -4.78 5.70
C THR A 197 -7.61 -5.90 5.83
N SER A 198 -6.77 -6.16 4.81
CA SER A 198 -5.79 -7.26 4.80
C SER A 198 -4.79 -7.12 5.94
N ILE A 199 -4.30 -5.89 6.16
CA ILE A 199 -3.41 -5.52 7.26
C ILE A 199 -4.15 -5.55 8.61
N ALA A 200 -5.34 -4.95 8.69
CA ALA A 200 -6.07 -4.79 9.94
C ALA A 200 -6.43 -6.13 10.62
N ALA A 201 -6.77 -7.18 9.87
CA ALA A 201 -7.13 -8.45 10.51
C ALA A 201 -5.93 -9.29 10.98
N ARG A 202 -4.69 -8.88 10.74
CA ARG A 202 -3.50 -9.50 11.37
C ARG A 202 -3.28 -8.99 12.79
N ILE A 203 -3.63 -7.74 13.08
CA ILE A 203 -3.39 -7.10 14.37
C ILE A 203 -3.91 -7.94 15.55
N PRO A 204 -5.12 -8.53 15.52
CA PRO A 204 -5.61 -9.33 16.64
C PRO A 204 -4.81 -10.61 16.87
N ALA A 205 -4.45 -11.33 15.81
CA ALA A 205 -3.70 -12.59 15.90
C ALA A 205 -2.28 -12.35 16.40
N GLU A 206 -1.59 -11.33 15.88
CA GLU A 206 -0.25 -10.98 16.33
C GLU A 206 -0.26 -10.40 17.75
N GLY A 207 -1.32 -9.65 18.12
CA GLY A 207 -1.51 -9.19 19.49
C GLY A 207 -1.67 -10.34 20.49
N GLN A 208 -2.38 -11.41 20.11
CA GLN A 208 -2.47 -12.63 20.90
C GLN A 208 -1.13 -13.36 21.01
N ASN A 209 -0.37 -13.45 19.91
CA ASN A 209 0.97 -14.05 19.91
C ASN A 209 1.94 -13.31 20.84
N ILE A 210 1.94 -11.98 20.84
CA ILE A 210 2.79 -11.16 21.73
C ILE A 210 2.40 -11.36 23.19
N LEU A 211 1.09 -11.41 23.49
CA LEU A 211 0.60 -11.62 24.85
C LEU A 211 0.98 -13.02 25.38
N ALA A 212 0.93 -14.04 24.53
CA ALA A 212 1.26 -15.42 24.88
C ALA A 212 2.78 -15.68 25.00
N SER A 213 3.60 -15.00 24.20
CA SER A 213 5.05 -15.26 24.12
C SER A 213 5.89 -14.45 25.12
N GLN A 214 5.56 -13.18 25.36
CA GLN A 214 6.41 -12.24 26.11
C GLN A 214 5.71 -11.63 27.35
N GLY A 215 4.46 -12.02 27.61
CA GLY A 215 3.68 -11.59 28.78
C GLY A 215 3.01 -10.21 28.65
N GLY A 216 2.10 -9.90 29.58
CA GLY A 216 1.25 -8.71 29.52
C GLY A 216 1.98 -7.36 29.63
N LEU A 217 3.16 -7.33 30.25
CA LEU A 217 3.94 -6.09 30.42
C LEU A 217 4.56 -5.63 29.10
N VAL A 218 5.18 -6.55 28.35
CA VAL A 218 5.73 -6.26 27.02
C VAL A 218 4.62 -5.89 26.04
N PHE A 219 3.49 -6.60 26.07
CA PHE A 219 2.31 -6.26 25.27
C PHE A 219 1.82 -4.83 25.52
N THR A 220 1.78 -4.39 26.79
CA THR A 220 1.34 -3.03 27.15
C THR A 220 2.29 -1.95 26.63
N VAL A 221 3.61 -2.19 26.72
CA VAL A 221 4.64 -1.27 26.20
C VAL A 221 4.54 -1.15 24.68
N VAL A 222 4.40 -2.29 23.98
CA VAL A 222 4.24 -2.33 22.52
C VAL A 222 2.97 -1.60 22.07
N LEU A 223 1.85 -1.80 22.77
CA LEU A 223 0.59 -1.12 22.49
C LEU A 223 0.73 0.40 22.64
N PHE A 224 1.41 0.85 23.70
CA PHE A 224 1.63 2.28 23.93
C PHE A 224 2.52 2.91 22.84
N ILE A 225 3.60 2.24 22.45
CA ILE A 225 4.47 2.68 21.35
C ILE A 225 3.69 2.72 20.03
N GLY A 226 2.91 1.68 19.72
CA GLY A 226 2.07 1.63 18.51
C GLY A 226 1.07 2.79 18.46
N LEU A 227 0.42 3.11 19.57
CA LEU A 227 -0.51 4.23 19.68
C LEU A 227 0.22 5.58 19.53
N ALA A 228 1.40 5.73 20.11
CA ALA A 228 2.24 6.92 19.95
C ALA A 228 2.66 7.14 18.48
N ILE A 229 3.05 6.07 17.78
CA ILE A 229 3.38 6.12 16.34
C ILE A 229 2.14 6.52 15.54
N ILE A 230 0.98 5.90 15.79
CA ILE A 230 -0.28 6.26 15.11
C ILE A 230 -0.62 7.74 15.34
N ALA A 231 -0.50 8.24 16.57
CA ALA A 231 -0.77 9.65 16.89
C ALA A 231 0.20 10.60 16.17
N ALA A 232 1.49 10.27 16.14
CA ALA A 232 2.49 11.01 15.39
C ALA A 232 2.18 11.01 13.89
N VAL A 233 1.76 9.86 13.34
CA VAL A 233 1.40 9.72 11.92
C VAL A 233 0.19 10.58 11.58
N VAL A 234 -0.86 10.52 12.39
CA VAL A 234 -2.06 11.35 12.19
C VAL A 234 -1.73 12.84 12.26
N PHE A 235 -0.87 13.25 13.20
CA PHE A 235 -0.46 14.66 13.34
C PHE A 235 0.24 15.18 12.08
N VAL A 236 1.16 14.40 11.50
CA VAL A 236 1.87 14.81 10.28
C VAL A 236 0.97 14.74 9.04
N GLU A 237 0.13 13.70 8.91
CA GLU A 237 -0.81 13.55 7.78
C GLU A 237 -1.88 14.64 7.74
N GLN A 238 -2.28 15.20 8.89
CA GLN A 238 -3.18 16.35 8.95
C GLN A 238 -2.45 17.69 8.81
N GLY A 239 -1.12 17.69 8.86
CA GLY A 239 -0.28 18.86 8.62
C GLY A 239 -0.50 19.44 7.23
N GLN A 240 -0.86 20.73 7.17
CA GLN A 240 -1.01 21.46 5.92
C GLN A 240 -0.39 22.85 6.02
N ARG A 241 0.31 23.26 4.97
CA ARG A 241 0.75 24.63 4.75
C ARG A 241 -0.32 25.37 3.96
N ARG A 242 -0.90 26.40 4.57
CA ARG A 242 -1.93 27.24 3.95
C ARG A 242 -1.26 28.37 3.18
N LEU A 243 -1.41 28.39 1.85
CA LEU A 243 -0.88 29.45 0.99
C LEU A 243 -1.99 30.45 0.68
N PRO A 244 -1.92 31.72 1.11
CA PRO A 244 -3.00 32.68 0.87
C PRO A 244 -3.12 32.97 -0.63
N VAL A 245 -4.35 32.90 -1.14
CA VAL A 245 -4.70 33.24 -2.53
C VAL A 245 -5.81 34.26 -2.48
N GLN A 246 -5.71 35.29 -3.32
CA GLN A 246 -6.74 36.29 -3.50
C GLN A 246 -7.34 36.12 -4.90
N TYR A 247 -8.66 36.09 -4.98
CA TYR A 247 -9.36 36.17 -6.25
C TYR A 247 -9.60 37.63 -6.62
N ALA A 248 -9.34 37.96 -7.88
CA ALA A 248 -9.52 39.30 -8.42
C ALA A 248 -10.95 39.79 -8.17
N LYS A 249 -11.06 41.02 -7.67
CA LYS A 249 -12.35 41.67 -7.41
C LYS A 249 -13.01 42.03 -8.72
N ARG A 250 -14.34 41.90 -8.80
CA ARG A 250 -15.11 42.41 -9.95
C ARG A 250 -15.83 43.68 -9.50
N MET A 251 -15.51 44.80 -10.13
CA MET A 251 -16.20 46.07 -9.86
C MET A 251 -17.51 46.07 -10.66
N ILE A 252 -18.65 46.19 -9.97
CA ILE A 252 -19.96 46.37 -10.59
C ILE A 252 -20.51 47.70 -10.08
N GLY A 253 -20.52 48.73 -10.94
CA GLY A 253 -20.86 50.10 -10.56
C GLY A 253 -19.83 50.72 -9.59
N ARG A 254 -20.31 51.42 -8.55
CA ARG A 254 -19.46 52.03 -7.49
C ARG A 254 -19.15 51.10 -6.30
N LYS A 255 -19.72 49.89 -6.26
CA LYS A 255 -19.52 48.95 -5.14
C LYS A 255 -18.58 47.83 -5.57
N MET A 256 -17.54 47.62 -4.76
CA MET A 256 -16.66 46.46 -4.92
C MET A 256 -17.39 45.21 -4.42
N TYR A 257 -17.61 44.24 -5.30
CA TYR A 257 -18.06 42.91 -4.95
C TYR A 257 -16.91 41.92 -5.13
N GLY A 258 -16.71 41.06 -4.13
CA GLY A 258 -15.68 40.03 -4.17
C GLY A 258 -14.30 40.50 -3.69
N GLY A 259 -13.41 39.51 -3.56
CA GLY A 259 -12.10 39.64 -2.90
C GLY A 259 -12.02 38.91 -1.56
N THR A 260 -12.70 37.77 -1.43
CA THR A 260 -12.49 36.90 -0.27
C THR A 260 -11.07 36.32 -0.36
N SER A 261 -10.28 36.52 0.70
CA SER A 261 -9.02 35.82 0.86
C SER A 261 -9.34 34.35 1.09
N THR A 262 -8.89 33.48 0.20
CA THR A 262 -8.88 32.04 0.42
C THR A 262 -7.45 31.58 0.71
N TYR A 263 -7.28 30.29 0.96
CA TYR A 263 -5.97 29.67 0.96
C TYR A 263 -5.99 28.40 0.10
N LEU A 264 -4.88 28.15 -0.58
CA LEU A 264 -4.58 26.87 -1.22
C LEU A 264 -3.87 25.98 -0.19
N PRO A 265 -4.50 24.90 0.31
CA PRO A 265 -3.86 23.99 1.25
C PRO A 265 -2.86 23.07 0.52
N LEU A 266 -1.60 23.10 0.95
CA LEU A 266 -0.58 22.16 0.54
C LEU A 266 -0.30 21.21 1.71
N LYS A 267 -0.67 19.94 1.59
CA LYS A 267 -0.40 18.93 2.62
C LYS A 267 1.12 18.74 2.80
N VAL A 268 1.55 18.43 4.03
CA VAL A 268 2.95 18.09 4.33
C VAL A 268 3.35 16.82 3.58
N ASN A 269 2.49 15.80 3.64
CA ASN A 269 2.60 14.63 2.79
C ASN A 269 1.60 14.69 1.63
N GLN A 270 2.00 15.26 0.49
CA GLN A 270 1.18 15.20 -0.72
C GLN A 270 1.20 13.82 -1.38
N ALA A 271 2.25 13.03 -1.16
CA ALA A 271 2.43 11.74 -1.81
C ALA A 271 1.58 10.62 -1.20
N GLY A 272 1.13 10.83 0.05
CA GLY A 272 0.47 9.81 0.83
C GLY A 272 1.41 8.63 1.07
N VAL A 273 0.88 7.42 0.98
CA VAL A 273 1.61 6.17 1.29
C VAL A 273 2.21 5.52 0.04
N ILE A 274 1.88 6.04 -1.14
CA ILE A 274 2.22 5.44 -2.43
C ILE A 274 3.74 5.29 -2.65
N PRO A 275 4.60 6.28 -2.32
CA PRO A 275 6.05 6.12 -2.46
C PRO A 275 6.64 4.96 -1.66
N VAL A 276 6.12 4.71 -0.46
CA VAL A 276 6.58 3.63 0.41
C VAL A 276 6.26 2.29 -0.23
N ILE A 277 5.06 2.16 -0.81
CA ILE A 277 4.65 0.97 -1.56
C ILE A 277 5.56 0.75 -2.78
N PHE A 278 5.89 1.82 -3.53
CA PHE A 278 6.80 1.73 -4.68
C PHE A 278 8.18 1.23 -4.25
N ALA A 279 8.75 1.79 -3.19
CA ALA A 279 10.03 1.35 -2.64
C ALA A 279 10.00 -0.14 -2.25
N THR A 280 8.95 -0.61 -1.57
CA THR A 280 8.81 -2.04 -1.22
C THR A 280 8.67 -2.93 -2.46
N SER A 281 7.91 -2.50 -3.47
CA SER A 281 7.72 -3.27 -4.70
C SER A 281 8.98 -3.35 -5.56
N LEU A 282 9.83 -2.31 -5.55
CA LEU A 282 11.09 -2.32 -6.27
C LEU A 282 12.10 -3.25 -5.58
N LEU A 283 12.17 -3.21 -4.24
CA LEU A 283 13.01 -4.13 -3.45
C LEU A 283 12.56 -5.59 -3.58
N TYR A 284 11.30 -5.82 -3.96
CA TYR A 284 10.76 -7.16 -4.19
C TYR A 284 11.29 -7.83 -5.48
N ILE A 285 11.61 -7.06 -6.52
CA ILE A 285 12.04 -7.64 -7.81
C ILE A 285 13.35 -8.43 -7.67
N PRO A 286 14.42 -7.88 -7.04
CA PRO A 286 15.64 -8.65 -6.81
C PRO A 286 15.41 -9.91 -5.97
N SER A 287 14.56 -9.85 -4.94
CA SER A 287 14.28 -11.02 -4.11
C SER A 287 13.59 -12.13 -4.91
N LEU A 288 12.65 -11.76 -5.79
CA LEU A 288 11.98 -12.72 -6.66
C LEU A 288 12.96 -13.35 -7.66
N LEU A 289 13.88 -12.56 -8.24
CA LEU A 289 14.89 -13.07 -9.16
C LEU A 289 15.87 -14.02 -8.47
N VAL A 290 16.33 -13.70 -7.26
CA VAL A 290 17.20 -14.60 -6.47
C VAL A 290 16.47 -15.88 -6.12
N GLN A 291 15.18 -15.82 -5.80
CA GLN A 291 14.38 -17.01 -5.48
C GLN A 291 14.10 -17.88 -6.72
N LEU A 292 13.86 -17.28 -7.88
CA LEU A 292 13.56 -17.99 -9.12
C LEU A 292 14.79 -18.54 -9.83
N PHE A 293 15.91 -17.81 -9.82
CA PHE A 293 17.11 -18.14 -10.57
C PHE A 293 18.31 -18.50 -9.69
N GLY A 294 18.26 -18.20 -8.40
CA GLY A 294 19.30 -18.60 -7.45
C GLY A 294 19.15 -20.08 -7.13
N THR A 295 19.88 -20.92 -7.84
CA THR A 295 20.06 -22.32 -7.46
C THR A 295 20.74 -22.38 -6.08
N PRO A 296 20.11 -22.94 -5.04
CA PRO A 296 20.83 -23.21 -3.80
C PRO A 296 21.79 -24.36 -4.05
N THR A 297 23.10 -24.07 -4.07
CA THR A 297 24.12 -25.12 -3.94
C THR A 297 24.19 -25.47 -2.46
N ALA A 298 23.51 -26.55 -2.07
CA ALA A 298 23.63 -27.12 -0.73
C ALA A 298 25.00 -27.80 -0.61
N ASP A 299 25.84 -27.30 0.29
CA ASP A 299 27.06 -28.01 0.66
C ASP A 299 26.68 -29.14 1.62
N ALA A 300 26.98 -30.39 1.25
CA ALA A 300 26.46 -31.61 1.87
C ALA A 300 26.94 -31.84 3.31
N VAL A 301 27.85 -31.01 3.82
CA VAL A 301 28.51 -31.17 5.12
C VAL A 301 28.00 -30.17 6.17
N THR A 302 27.46 -29.01 5.78
CA THR A 302 27.05 -27.94 6.71
C THR A 302 25.56 -27.61 6.68
N GLY A 303 24.81 -28.11 5.68
CA GLY A 303 23.37 -27.86 5.56
C GLY A 303 23.01 -26.39 5.26
N VAL A 304 24.00 -25.54 4.95
CA VAL A 304 23.80 -24.14 4.59
C VAL A 304 23.61 -24.05 3.08
N ALA A 305 22.44 -23.56 2.65
CA ALA A 305 22.18 -23.29 1.25
C ALA A 305 23.04 -22.11 0.77
N THR A 306 24.06 -22.38 -0.04
CA THR A 306 24.97 -21.37 -0.56
C THR A 306 24.47 -20.94 -1.94
N TYR A 307 24.06 -19.68 -2.10
CA TYR A 307 23.67 -19.12 -3.39
C TYR A 307 24.92 -18.65 -4.18
N SER A 308 24.83 -18.54 -5.51
CA SER A 308 25.91 -17.95 -6.34
C SER A 308 26.33 -16.57 -5.82
N GLY A 309 27.58 -16.15 -5.99
CA GLY A 309 28.16 -14.98 -5.29
C GLY A 309 27.35 -13.67 -5.41
N VAL A 310 26.66 -13.44 -6.53
CA VAL A 310 25.75 -12.29 -6.71
C VAL A 310 24.45 -12.48 -5.92
N ALA A 311 23.90 -13.70 -5.89
CA ALA A 311 22.69 -14.04 -5.15
C ALA A 311 22.94 -14.07 -3.62
N GLN A 312 24.12 -14.49 -3.16
CA GLN A 312 24.53 -14.38 -1.75
C GLN A 312 24.68 -12.92 -1.32
N TRP A 313 25.32 -12.09 -2.15
CA TRP A 313 25.44 -10.66 -1.88
C TRP A 313 24.05 -9.97 -1.84
N LEU A 314 23.18 -10.27 -2.80
CA LEU A 314 21.79 -9.80 -2.80
C LEU A 314 21.04 -10.27 -1.54
N ASN A 315 21.19 -11.53 -1.14
CA ASN A 315 20.50 -12.06 0.03
C ASN A 315 20.97 -11.38 1.33
N GLN A 316 22.29 -11.23 1.49
CA GLN A 316 22.89 -10.68 2.70
C GLN A 316 22.69 -9.17 2.86
N TYR A 317 22.74 -8.40 1.76
CA TYR A 317 22.70 -6.93 1.82
C TYR A 317 21.36 -6.31 1.41
N ILE A 318 20.59 -6.98 0.55
CA ILE A 318 19.34 -6.43 -0.03
C ILE A 318 18.11 -7.17 0.47
N ILE A 319 18.18 -8.45 0.81
CA ILE A 319 17.00 -9.23 1.28
C ILE A 319 16.93 -9.25 2.80
N ASN A 320 18.06 -9.24 3.50
CA ASN A 320 18.07 -9.23 4.97
C ASN A 320 17.62 -7.86 5.51
N GLN A 321 16.42 -7.82 6.09
CA GLN A 321 15.79 -6.63 6.68
C GLN A 321 16.57 -6.06 7.87
N SER A 322 17.38 -6.87 8.55
CA SER A 322 18.24 -6.43 9.66
C SER A 322 19.53 -5.77 9.20
N SER A 323 19.91 -5.92 7.92
CA SER A 323 21.13 -5.31 7.38
C SER A 323 20.97 -3.80 7.28
N TRP A 324 21.95 -3.06 7.79
CA TRP A 324 21.97 -1.60 7.67
C TRP A 324 21.95 -1.14 6.20
N VAL A 325 22.55 -1.92 5.29
CA VAL A 325 22.53 -1.61 3.85
C VAL A 325 21.11 -1.65 3.29
N HIS A 326 20.29 -2.64 3.67
CA HIS A 326 18.89 -2.72 3.29
C HIS A 326 18.10 -1.51 3.81
N VAL A 327 18.28 -1.17 5.10
CA VAL A 327 17.58 -0.04 5.73
C VAL A 327 17.95 1.28 5.06
N LEU A 328 19.23 1.50 4.76
CA LEU A 328 19.69 2.73 4.10
C LEU A 328 19.19 2.81 2.65
N LEU A 329 19.27 1.70 1.90
CA LEU A 329 18.74 1.63 0.54
C LEU A 329 17.24 1.88 0.52
N TYR A 330 16.49 1.27 1.43
CA TYR A 330 15.05 1.43 1.55
C TYR A 330 14.69 2.89 1.90
N PHE A 331 15.39 3.50 2.86
CA PHE A 331 15.22 4.90 3.21
C PHE A 331 15.51 5.84 2.04
N ALA A 332 16.60 5.61 1.31
CA ALA A 332 16.97 6.40 0.13
C ALA A 332 15.93 6.27 -1.00
N LEU A 333 15.44 5.04 -1.25
CA LEU A 333 14.38 4.80 -2.22
C LEU A 333 13.07 5.50 -1.84
N ILE A 334 12.68 5.49 -0.56
CA ILE A 334 11.47 6.21 -0.10
C ILE A 334 11.60 7.70 -0.38
N ILE A 335 12.75 8.32 -0.05
CA ILE A 335 12.97 9.73 -0.31
C ILE A 335 12.89 10.01 -1.82
N PHE A 336 13.61 9.23 -2.63
CA PHE A 336 13.61 9.35 -4.08
C PHE A 336 12.19 9.25 -4.66
N PHE A 337 11.45 8.21 -4.31
CA PHE A 337 10.10 8.00 -4.81
C PHE A 337 9.11 9.05 -4.28
N THR A 338 9.32 9.61 -3.10
CA THR A 338 8.48 10.69 -2.58
C THR A 338 8.65 11.96 -3.40
N TYR A 339 9.89 12.35 -3.70
CA TYR A 339 10.16 13.50 -4.57
C TYR A 339 9.64 13.29 -5.99
N PHE A 340 9.89 12.10 -6.54
CA PHE A 340 9.42 11.71 -7.87
C PHE A 340 7.89 11.76 -7.96
N TYR A 341 7.18 11.15 -7.00
CA TYR A 341 5.72 11.07 -7.00
C TYR A 341 5.06 12.45 -6.80
N VAL A 342 5.58 13.29 -5.90
CA VAL A 342 5.03 14.65 -5.71
C VAL A 342 5.24 15.50 -6.96
N GLY A 343 6.41 15.40 -7.60
CA GLY A 343 6.68 16.12 -8.85
C GLY A 343 5.71 15.78 -9.99
N ILE A 344 5.22 14.53 -10.04
CA ILE A 344 4.29 14.06 -11.07
C ILE A 344 2.83 14.39 -10.74
N THR A 345 2.45 14.28 -9.46
CA THR A 345 1.06 14.47 -9.05
C THR A 345 0.68 15.93 -8.91
N PHE A 346 1.63 16.78 -8.52
CA PHE A 346 1.43 18.22 -8.38
C PHE A 346 2.30 18.97 -9.37
N ASN A 347 1.76 19.24 -10.57
CA ASN A 347 2.42 20.08 -11.55
C ASN A 347 2.24 21.57 -11.19
N PRO A 348 3.29 22.29 -10.75
CA PRO A 348 3.18 23.69 -10.33
C PRO A 348 2.77 24.63 -11.48
N THR A 349 3.14 24.27 -12.71
CA THR A 349 2.84 25.08 -13.90
C THR A 349 1.34 25.05 -14.24
N GLU A 350 0.74 23.86 -14.26
CA GLU A 350 -0.69 23.69 -14.48
C GLU A 350 -1.50 24.36 -13.36
N ARG A 351 -1.09 24.20 -12.10
CA ARG A 351 -1.77 24.83 -10.96
C ARG A 351 -1.68 26.36 -10.98
N ALA A 352 -0.55 26.92 -11.39
CA ALA A 352 -0.41 28.36 -11.58
C ALA A 352 -1.30 28.88 -12.72
N GLU A 353 -1.44 28.10 -13.79
CA GLU A 353 -2.32 28.43 -14.91
C GLU A 353 -3.81 28.31 -14.53
N GLU A 354 -4.19 27.29 -13.77
CA GLU A 354 -5.53 27.18 -13.18
C GLU A 354 -5.86 28.39 -12.30
N LEU A 355 -4.95 28.76 -11.39
CA LEU A 355 -5.12 29.96 -10.55
C LEU A 355 -5.33 31.20 -11.41
N ARG A 356 -4.50 31.40 -12.44
CA ARG A 356 -4.65 32.50 -13.40
C ARG A 356 -6.01 32.46 -14.11
N LYS A 357 -6.45 31.30 -14.58
CA LYS A 357 -7.72 31.10 -15.30
C LYS A 357 -8.94 31.40 -14.43
N TYR A 358 -8.88 31.07 -13.14
CA TYR A 358 -9.92 31.41 -12.15
C TYR A 358 -9.78 32.82 -11.57
N GLY A 359 -8.87 33.66 -12.09
CA GLY A 359 -8.63 35.01 -11.60
C GLY A 359 -8.00 35.07 -10.20
N GLY A 360 -7.44 33.97 -9.72
CA GLY A 360 -6.72 33.86 -8.46
C GLY A 360 -5.24 34.22 -8.61
N PHE A 361 -4.67 34.90 -7.62
CA PHE A 361 -3.24 35.18 -7.54
C PHE A 361 -2.74 35.12 -6.10
N ILE A 362 -1.46 34.81 -5.96
CA ILE A 362 -0.78 34.84 -4.65
C ILE A 362 -0.35 36.29 -4.40
N PRO A 363 -0.71 36.90 -3.25
CA PRO A 363 -0.30 38.27 -2.93
C PRO A 363 1.22 38.43 -3.02
N GLY A 364 1.69 39.43 -3.77
CA GLY A 364 3.11 39.72 -3.96
C GLY A 364 3.79 38.98 -5.12
N ILE A 365 3.09 38.08 -5.82
CA ILE A 365 3.67 37.31 -6.95
C ILE A 365 2.81 37.49 -8.20
N ARG A 366 3.47 37.82 -9.32
CA ARG A 366 2.77 38.01 -10.60
C ARG A 366 2.21 36.66 -11.10
N PRO A 367 0.94 36.61 -11.57
CA PRO A 367 0.34 35.40 -12.13
C PRO A 367 1.13 34.85 -13.32
N GLY A 368 1.21 33.52 -13.44
CA GLY A 368 1.94 32.83 -14.52
C GLY A 368 3.22 32.16 -14.02
N ARG A 369 4.32 32.29 -14.78
CA ARG A 369 5.61 31.63 -14.47
C ARG A 369 6.14 31.89 -13.06
N PRO A 370 6.14 33.13 -12.53
CA PRO A 370 6.63 33.40 -11.17
C PRO A 370 5.79 32.70 -10.08
N THR A 371 4.50 32.52 -10.32
CA THR A 371 3.62 31.75 -9.43
C THR A 371 3.99 30.26 -9.45
N ALA A 372 4.30 29.70 -10.61
CA ALA A 372 4.73 28.31 -10.74
C ALA A 372 6.08 28.05 -10.03
N GLU A 373 7.06 28.93 -10.20
CA GLU A 373 8.36 28.87 -9.53
C GLU A 373 8.21 28.94 -8.01
N TYR A 374 7.34 29.83 -7.50
CA TYR A 374 7.06 29.92 -6.08
C TYR A 374 6.38 28.66 -5.54
N LEU A 375 5.38 28.13 -6.25
CA LEU A 375 4.74 26.87 -5.88
C LEU A 375 5.76 25.73 -5.84
N GLN A 376 6.65 25.64 -6.83
CA GLN A 376 7.72 24.64 -6.87
C GLN A 376 8.69 24.79 -5.70
N PHE A 377 9.11 26.02 -5.38
CA PHE A 377 9.97 26.31 -4.22
C PHE A 377 9.31 25.94 -2.89
N VAL A 378 8.01 26.19 -2.77
CA VAL A 378 7.24 25.83 -1.58
C VAL A 378 7.11 24.31 -1.46
N LEU A 379 6.78 23.61 -2.55
CA LEU A 379 6.64 22.15 -2.57
C LEU A 379 7.94 21.46 -2.22
N SER A 380 9.07 21.81 -2.86
CA SER A 380 10.36 21.15 -2.61
C SER A 380 10.83 21.24 -1.16
N ARG A 381 10.46 22.31 -0.46
CA ARG A 381 10.74 22.50 0.97
C ARG A 381 9.76 21.80 1.89
N ILE A 382 8.51 21.60 1.47
CA ILE A 382 7.52 20.82 2.23
C ILE A 382 7.80 19.31 2.07
N THR A 383 8.22 18.87 0.89
CA THR A 383 8.49 17.45 0.61
C THR A 383 9.72 16.92 1.35
N LEU A 384 10.69 17.76 1.68
CA LEU A 384 11.88 17.35 2.43
C LEU A 384 11.51 16.77 3.82
N PRO A 385 10.84 17.50 4.72
CA PRO A 385 10.41 16.94 5.99
C PRO A 385 9.38 15.81 5.83
N GLY A 386 8.50 15.88 4.82
CA GLY A 386 7.52 14.82 4.56
C GLY A 386 8.16 13.49 4.16
N SER A 387 9.15 13.51 3.27
CA SER A 387 9.89 12.32 2.82
C SER A 387 10.76 11.73 3.91
N LEU A 388 11.40 12.58 4.72
CA LEU A 388 12.21 12.15 5.86
C LEU A 388 11.34 11.48 6.94
N TYR A 389 10.17 12.06 7.24
CA TYR A 389 9.19 11.46 8.14
C TYR A 389 8.69 10.10 7.63
N LEU A 390 8.30 10.01 6.35
CA LEU A 390 7.86 8.75 5.75
C LEU A 390 8.96 7.68 5.81
N GLY A 391 10.19 8.06 5.50
CA GLY A 391 11.35 7.19 5.59
C GLY A 391 11.57 6.69 7.02
N ILE A 392 11.58 7.59 8.01
CA ILE A 392 11.79 7.24 9.43
C ILE A 392 10.71 6.28 9.93
N VAL A 393 9.43 6.57 9.64
CA VAL A 393 8.34 5.69 10.07
C VAL A 393 8.44 4.32 9.42
N ALA A 394 8.79 4.24 8.14
CA ALA A 394 8.92 2.98 7.42
C ALA A 394 10.10 2.11 7.93
N ILE A 395 11.21 2.72 8.34
CA ILE A 395 12.38 1.99 8.88
C ILE A 395 12.28 1.68 10.38
N LEU A 396 11.39 2.36 11.11
CA LEU A 396 11.25 2.23 12.57
C LEU A 396 11.16 0.76 13.04
N PRO A 397 10.35 -0.12 12.40
CA PRO A 397 10.31 -1.53 12.79
C PRO A 397 11.64 -2.23 12.53
N ASN A 398 12.28 -2.01 11.38
CA ASN A 398 13.57 -2.63 11.04
C ASN A 398 14.65 -2.27 12.06
N MET A 399 14.66 -1.03 12.54
CA MET A 399 15.56 -0.59 13.60
C MET A 399 15.23 -1.19 14.97
N PHE A 400 13.94 -1.41 15.27
CA PHE A 400 13.55 -2.04 16.52
C PHE A 400 13.97 -3.52 16.54
N LEU A 401 13.85 -4.20 15.40
CA LEU A 401 14.25 -5.60 15.22
C LEU A 401 15.76 -5.80 15.44
N SER A 402 16.60 -4.89 14.93
CA SER A 402 18.05 -5.00 15.09
C SER A 402 18.54 -4.73 16.52
N ILE A 403 17.78 -3.96 17.31
CA ILE A 403 18.10 -3.64 18.70
C ILE A 403 17.60 -4.73 19.66
N THR A 404 16.47 -5.40 19.38
CA THR A 404 15.88 -6.42 20.26
C THR A 404 16.44 -7.84 20.07
N GLY A 405 17.42 -8.05 19.18
CA GLY A 405 18.06 -9.35 18.94
C GLY A 405 17.25 -10.28 18.02
N GLU A 406 17.97 -11.14 17.30
CA GLU A 406 17.49 -12.03 16.21
C GLU A 406 16.48 -13.12 16.64
N GLY A 407 15.99 -13.10 17.88
CA GLY A 407 15.32 -14.26 18.48
C GLY A 407 13.80 -14.32 18.44
N ASN A 408 13.03 -13.22 18.37
CA ASN A 408 11.58 -13.37 18.60
C ASN A 408 10.62 -12.24 18.19
N ASN A 409 11.07 -11.25 17.40
CA ASN A 409 10.22 -10.08 17.09
C ASN A 409 9.93 -9.89 15.60
N GLN A 410 10.18 -10.88 14.73
CA GLN A 410 9.87 -10.76 13.28
C GLN A 410 8.40 -10.41 12.99
N ASN A 411 7.50 -10.64 13.95
CA ASN A 411 6.08 -10.35 13.83
C ASN A 411 5.69 -9.09 14.60
N PHE A 412 6.31 -7.94 14.33
CA PHE A 412 5.72 -6.68 14.81
C PHE A 412 4.55 -6.30 13.87
N PRO A 413 3.27 -6.50 14.27
CA PRO A 413 2.11 -6.19 13.42
C PRO A 413 2.00 -4.71 13.08
N PHE A 414 2.66 -3.85 13.87
CA PHE A 414 2.73 -2.41 13.64
C PHE A 414 3.93 -2.03 12.77
N GLY A 415 4.21 -2.81 11.73
CA GLY A 415 5.17 -2.42 10.70
C GLY A 415 4.86 -1.00 10.19
N GLY A 416 5.89 -0.16 10.07
CA GLY A 416 5.79 1.26 9.74
C GLY A 416 4.97 1.51 8.48
N THR A 417 5.20 0.68 7.45
CA THR A 417 4.40 0.71 6.22
C THR A 417 2.94 0.32 6.45
N ALA A 418 2.67 -0.71 7.26
CA ALA A 418 1.31 -1.11 7.61
C ALA A 418 0.55 -0.02 8.37
N VAL A 419 1.20 0.65 9.33
CA VAL A 419 0.62 1.76 10.08
C VAL A 419 0.34 2.95 9.18
N LEU A 420 1.28 3.31 8.29
CA LEU A 420 1.08 4.39 7.32
C LEU A 420 -0.11 4.11 6.40
N ILE A 421 -0.21 2.89 5.85
CA ILE A 421 -1.33 2.50 5.00
C ILE A 421 -2.64 2.58 5.78
N MET A 422 -2.66 2.05 7.00
CA MET A 422 -3.87 2.00 7.83
C MET A 422 -4.41 3.39 8.15
N VAL A 423 -3.53 4.30 8.60
CA VAL A 423 -3.91 5.67 8.96
C VAL A 423 -4.28 6.47 7.70
N GLY A 424 -3.50 6.36 6.62
CA GLY A 424 -3.76 7.07 5.37
C GLY A 424 -5.13 6.72 4.78
N VAL A 425 -5.40 5.43 4.61
CA VAL A 425 -6.68 4.94 4.06
C VAL A 425 -7.84 5.25 5.00
N GLY A 426 -7.65 5.09 6.32
CA GLY A 426 -8.65 5.43 7.32
C GLY A 426 -9.05 6.90 7.26
N LEU A 427 -8.07 7.81 7.25
CA LEU A 427 -8.31 9.26 7.17
C LEU A 427 -8.97 9.65 5.84
N ASP A 428 -8.54 9.08 4.71
CA ASP A 428 -9.13 9.41 3.41
C ASP A 428 -10.57 8.91 3.30
N THR A 429 -10.87 7.72 3.83
CA THR A 429 -12.24 7.19 3.87
C THR A 429 -13.15 8.10 4.71
N VAL A 430 -12.69 8.55 5.88
CA VAL A 430 -13.44 9.48 6.72
C VAL A 430 -13.67 10.83 6.03
N LYS A 431 -12.64 11.39 5.40
CA LYS A 431 -12.75 12.65 4.65
C LYS A 431 -13.75 12.55 3.49
N GLN A 432 -13.77 11.43 2.78
CA GLN A 432 -14.75 11.20 1.70
C GLN A 432 -16.18 11.12 2.23
N ILE A 433 -16.39 10.41 3.34
CA ILE A 433 -17.69 10.34 4.03
C ILE A 433 -18.15 11.74 4.44
N GLU A 434 -17.26 12.52 5.07
CA GLU A 434 -17.53 13.87 5.52
C GLU A 434 -17.87 14.80 4.34
N THR A 435 -17.13 14.68 3.23
CA THR A 435 -17.39 15.47 2.01
C THR A 435 -18.77 15.17 1.43
N GLN A 436 -19.19 13.90 1.39
CA GLN A 436 -20.54 13.53 0.92
C GLN A 436 -21.64 14.05 1.86
N LEU A 437 -21.41 14.00 3.18
CA LEU A 437 -22.34 14.58 4.17
C LEU A 437 -22.45 16.10 4.03
N MET A 438 -21.33 16.81 3.81
CA MET A 438 -21.32 18.24 3.59
C MET A 438 -22.06 18.64 2.31
N GLN A 439 -21.89 17.90 1.21
CA GLN A 439 -22.62 18.14 -0.05
C GLN A 439 -24.14 18.03 0.13
N ARG A 440 -24.61 17.13 1.00
CA ARG A 440 -26.03 16.99 1.32
C ARG A 440 -26.55 18.11 2.24
N ASN A 441 -25.70 18.59 3.15
CA ASN A 441 -26.02 19.68 4.07
C ASN A 441 -25.84 21.08 3.46
N TYR A 442 -25.47 21.17 2.17
CA TYR A 442 -25.70 22.40 1.40
C TYR A 442 -27.22 22.58 1.28
N GLU A 443 -27.82 23.21 2.29
CA GLU A 443 -29.16 23.77 2.16
C GLU A 443 -29.14 24.69 0.93
N GLY A 444 -30.01 24.38 -0.03
CA GLY A 444 -30.19 25.21 -1.21
C GLY A 444 -30.45 26.64 -0.75
N PHE A 445 -29.71 27.58 -1.33
CA PHE A 445 -29.78 29.02 -1.05
C PHE A 445 -31.17 29.65 -1.33
N LEU A 446 -32.15 28.84 -1.74
CA LEU A 446 -33.54 29.19 -1.98
C LEU A 446 -34.39 28.48 -0.92
N ARG A 447 -34.61 29.16 0.20
CA ARG A 447 -35.77 28.93 1.06
C ARG A 447 -36.58 30.22 1.14
#